data_AF-A0A3E1EEK0-F1
#
_entry.id   AF-A0A3E1EEK0-F1
#
_cell.length_a   1.000
_cell.length_b   1.000
_cell.length_c   1.000
_cell.angle_alpha   90.00
_cell.angle_beta   90.00
_cell.angle_gamma   90.00
#
_symmetry.space_group_name_H-M   'P 1'
#
loop_
_entity.id
_entity.type
_entity.pdbx_description
1 polymer ?
#
loop_
_entity_poly.entity_id
_entity_poly.type
_entity_poly.pdbx_seq_one_letter_code
_entity_poly.pdbx_strand_id
1 'polypeptide(L)'
;MNEVSIENLRDRLEFRGVKMKVPSTVRREFRRFRGEEVAVDATGARSAIWLTPAEAELFGVKEAATLMPPVAEFADPPQVGRLAFANFWHDGENWVAVVQPTEVQNVIVQQEIFLRSPIFKRPLAAHGQIRFIFREGAHLELHPQEAGQAPYAGRPVDDIVVSAEAVRPQIEGFPAFDLIGGAKGWFRQSMRFISTEDKAERMMETGHTVHQFLLHLQGEEPQRVFLEAVRRANEIGLDMPYNLLAIGGTQCVYEMFNILDRSVVKRRKKPGWSSRLFQMFDRMPLMVGQYLSHRGLRYTEPTGVTFPTLNEEWAMSEEAKRRLERKLERFGPCQGGG
;
A
#
# COMPACT_ATOMS: atom_id res chain seq x y z
N MET A 1 33.26 -30.78 -12.99
CA MET A 1 33.85 -29.57 -13.60
C MET A 1 33.32 -29.44 -15.01
N ASN A 2 32.46 -28.45 -15.22
CA ASN A 2 32.12 -27.86 -16.52
C ASN A 2 31.59 -26.47 -16.17
N GLU A 3 32.46 -25.47 -16.29
CA GLU A 3 32.11 -24.05 -16.19
C GLU A 3 31.24 -23.70 -17.41
N VAL A 4 30.00 -23.31 -17.15
CA VAL A 4 29.17 -22.64 -18.15
C VAL A 4 29.57 -21.17 -18.10
N SER A 5 30.26 -20.70 -19.15
CA SER A 5 30.69 -19.30 -19.23
C SER A 5 29.50 -18.35 -19.33
N ILE A 6 29.59 -17.24 -18.61
CA ILE A 6 28.60 -16.16 -18.47
C ILE A 6 28.29 -15.45 -19.81
N GLU A 7 29.02 -15.75 -20.88
CA GLU A 7 28.83 -15.11 -22.19
C GLU A 7 27.57 -15.58 -22.94
N ASN A 8 26.97 -16.72 -22.58
CA ASN A 8 25.77 -17.24 -23.26
C ASN A 8 24.42 -16.69 -22.77
N LEU A 9 24.40 -15.73 -21.84
CA LEU A 9 23.16 -15.04 -21.41
C LEU A 9 22.97 -13.66 -22.06
N ARG A 10 23.91 -13.22 -22.90
CA ARG A 10 23.88 -11.89 -23.53
C ARG A 10 22.90 -11.78 -24.71
N ASP A 11 22.52 -12.89 -25.33
CA ASP A 11 21.76 -12.89 -26.59
C ASP A 11 20.26 -13.19 -26.47
N ARG A 12 19.72 -13.35 -25.25
CA ARG A 12 18.29 -13.69 -25.06
C ARG A 12 17.34 -12.54 -24.71
N LEU A 13 17.80 -11.28 -24.78
CA LEU A 13 16.96 -10.11 -24.49
C LEU A 13 17.03 -9.00 -25.55
N GLU A 14 17.26 -9.34 -26.82
CA GLU A 14 16.79 -8.51 -27.92
C GLU A 14 15.33 -8.84 -28.23
N PHE A 15 14.39 -8.18 -27.54
CA PHE A 15 12.98 -8.20 -27.94
C PHE A 15 12.43 -6.78 -28.04
N ARG A 16 12.10 -6.40 -29.30
CA ARG A 16 11.28 -5.27 -29.76
C ARG A 16 11.88 -3.86 -29.72
N GLY A 17 12.99 -3.67 -30.43
CA GLY A 17 13.16 -2.52 -31.34
C GLY A 17 13.33 -1.11 -30.76
N VAL A 18 13.32 -0.90 -29.46
CA VAL A 18 13.58 0.42 -28.85
C VAL A 18 14.94 0.41 -28.17
N LYS A 19 15.97 0.92 -28.86
CA LYS A 19 17.31 1.17 -28.28
C LYS A 19 17.26 2.43 -27.41
N MET A 20 16.83 2.31 -26.16
CA MET A 20 17.17 3.33 -25.16
C MET A 20 18.58 3.05 -24.62
N LYS A 21 19.49 4.02 -24.81
CA LYS A 21 20.80 4.03 -24.14
C LYS A 21 20.57 4.32 -22.65
N VAL A 22 20.32 3.27 -21.87
CA VAL A 22 20.44 3.35 -20.41
C VAL A 22 21.92 3.63 -20.09
N PRO A 23 22.26 4.70 -19.36
CA PRO A 23 23.64 5.01 -19.00
C PRO A 23 24.34 3.81 -18.36
N SER A 24 25.63 3.63 -18.66
CA SER A 24 26.42 2.49 -18.16
C SER A 24 26.55 2.47 -16.64
N THR A 25 26.45 3.63 -15.99
CA THR A 25 26.39 3.80 -14.54
C THR A 25 25.13 3.16 -13.95
N VAL A 26 23.96 3.44 -14.53
CA VAL A 26 22.67 2.84 -14.12
C VAL A 26 22.69 1.32 -14.30
N ARG A 27 23.28 0.81 -15.39
CA ARG A 27 23.42 -0.66 -15.60
C ARG A 27 24.34 -1.34 -14.60
N ARG A 28 25.38 -0.65 -14.13
CA ARG A 28 26.35 -1.17 -13.16
C ARG A 28 25.72 -1.29 -11.77
N GLU A 29 25.02 -0.25 -11.32
CA GLU A 29 24.27 -0.27 -10.06
C GLU A 29 23.16 -1.34 -10.07
N PHE A 30 22.45 -1.50 -11.21
CA PHE A 30 21.41 -2.52 -11.36
C PHE A 30 21.91 -3.96 -11.25
N ARG A 31 23.17 -4.23 -11.62
CA ARG A 31 23.79 -5.57 -11.50
C ARG A 31 24.25 -5.85 -10.07
N ARG A 32 24.89 -4.87 -9.42
CA ARG A 32 25.32 -4.97 -8.02
C ARG A 32 24.13 -5.24 -7.08
N PHE A 33 22.99 -4.63 -7.37
CA PHE A 33 21.76 -4.79 -6.61
C PHE A 33 21.06 -6.16 -6.78
N ARG A 34 21.39 -6.96 -7.80
CA ARG A 34 20.72 -8.26 -8.08
C ARG A 34 21.26 -9.45 -7.28
N GLY A 35 22.15 -9.23 -6.30
CA GLY A 35 22.56 -10.27 -5.36
C GLY A 35 23.53 -11.30 -5.91
N GLU A 36 24.48 -10.89 -6.76
CA GLU A 36 25.72 -11.64 -6.91
C GLU A 36 26.64 -11.21 -5.75
N GLU A 37 26.76 -12.07 -4.73
CA GLU A 37 27.51 -11.94 -3.45
C GLU A 37 26.77 -11.32 -2.24
N VAL A 38 25.93 -12.09 -1.54
CA VAL A 38 25.94 -12.15 -0.05
C VAL A 38 25.46 -13.55 0.38
N ALA A 39 26.28 -14.27 1.15
CA ALA A 39 25.90 -15.53 1.81
C ALA A 39 25.08 -15.22 3.08
N VAL A 40 23.96 -15.92 3.28
CA VAL A 40 23.06 -15.71 4.44
C VAL A 40 23.05 -16.98 5.31
N ASP A 41 23.42 -16.81 6.59
CA ASP A 41 23.37 -17.84 7.63
C ASP A 41 21.95 -18.01 8.20
N ALA A 42 21.60 -19.25 8.54
CA ALA A 42 20.26 -19.73 8.80
C ALA A 42 19.97 -19.83 10.31
N THR A 43 19.56 -18.73 10.95
CA THR A 43 19.04 -18.78 12.33
C THR A 43 17.82 -17.86 12.55
N GLY A 44 16.65 -18.33 12.11
CA GLY A 44 15.46 -18.48 12.96
C GLY A 44 14.76 -17.30 13.67
N ALA A 45 15.22 -16.05 13.58
CA ALA A 45 14.52 -14.88 14.14
C ALA A 45 14.46 -13.76 13.09
N ARG A 46 13.33 -13.62 12.39
CA ARG A 46 13.16 -12.59 11.36
C ARG A 46 12.82 -11.25 12.01
N SER A 47 13.87 -10.49 12.28
CA SER A 47 13.87 -9.06 12.58
C SER A 47 13.08 -8.27 11.53
N ALA A 48 12.43 -7.18 11.95
CA ALA A 48 11.99 -6.12 11.07
C ALA A 48 13.12 -5.78 10.08
N ILE A 49 12.79 -5.76 8.78
CA ILE A 49 13.78 -5.50 7.74
C ILE A 49 13.98 -3.99 7.74
N TRP A 50 15.02 -3.55 8.44
CA TRP A 50 15.56 -2.22 8.26
C TRP A 50 16.16 -2.16 6.86
N LEU A 51 15.72 -1.19 6.05
CA LEU A 51 16.54 -0.73 4.94
C LEU A 51 17.85 -0.23 5.54
N THR A 52 18.98 -0.59 4.94
CA THR A 52 20.23 0.10 5.30
C THR A 52 20.07 1.60 4.99
N PRO A 53 20.72 2.51 5.75
CA PRO A 53 20.67 3.94 5.44
C PRO A 53 21.00 4.26 3.96
N ALA A 54 21.91 3.48 3.36
CA ALA A 54 22.26 3.57 1.95
C ALA A 54 21.11 3.17 0.99
N GLU A 55 20.30 2.17 1.34
CA GLU A 55 19.13 1.79 0.54
C GLU A 55 17.98 2.80 0.68
N ALA A 56 17.74 3.30 1.89
CA ALA A 56 16.76 4.36 2.13
C ALA A 56 17.13 5.64 1.35
N GLU A 57 18.40 6.03 1.37
CA GLU A 57 18.94 7.16 0.60
C GLU A 57 18.84 6.91 -0.92
N LEU A 58 19.27 5.73 -1.39
CA LEU A 58 19.27 5.39 -2.82
C LEU A 58 17.88 5.39 -3.44
N PHE A 59 16.85 4.97 -2.70
CA PHE A 59 15.47 5.00 -3.21
C PHE A 59 14.71 6.26 -2.81
N GLY A 60 15.32 7.17 -2.03
CA GLY A 60 14.63 8.33 -1.46
C GLY A 60 13.43 7.92 -0.62
N VAL A 61 13.50 6.74 -0.03
CA VAL A 61 12.42 6.14 0.72
C VAL A 61 12.62 6.55 2.17
N LYS A 62 12.32 7.81 2.44
CA LYS A 62 11.93 8.23 3.79
C LYS A 62 10.50 7.78 4.13
N GLU A 63 9.77 7.20 3.17
CA GLU A 63 8.30 7.03 3.22
C GLU A 63 7.80 5.56 3.24
N ALA A 64 8.67 4.54 3.23
CA ALA A 64 8.19 3.15 3.32
C ALA A 64 7.90 2.79 4.77
N ALA A 65 6.64 2.45 5.08
CA ALA A 65 6.26 2.06 6.41
C ALA A 65 7.02 0.82 6.85
N THR A 66 7.80 0.98 7.90
CA THR A 66 8.58 -0.10 8.52
C THR A 66 7.96 -0.38 9.88
N LEU A 67 7.59 -1.65 10.12
CA LEU A 67 7.13 -2.04 11.45
C LEU A 67 8.36 -1.99 12.35
N MET A 68 8.33 -1.10 13.33
CA MET A 68 9.45 -1.00 14.26
C MET A 68 9.50 -2.30 15.08
N PRO A 69 10.65 -2.99 15.17
CA PRO A 69 10.78 -4.06 16.15
C PRO A 69 10.51 -3.46 17.54
N PRO A 70 9.93 -4.23 18.47
CA PRO A 70 9.73 -3.73 19.81
C PRO A 70 11.11 -3.39 20.40
N VAL A 71 11.32 -2.10 20.62
CA VAL A 71 12.42 -1.49 21.40
C VAL A 71 13.79 -1.39 20.70
N ALA A 72 14.17 -0.15 20.37
CA ALA A 72 15.56 0.33 20.54
C ALA A 72 15.68 1.87 20.58
N GLU A 73 14.79 2.64 19.94
CA GLU A 73 14.92 4.12 19.90
C GLU A 73 13.66 4.90 20.30
N PHE A 74 12.64 4.19 20.78
CA PHE A 74 11.47 4.84 21.33
C PHE A 74 11.65 5.00 22.84
N ALA A 75 11.59 6.24 23.35
CA ALA A 75 11.78 6.50 24.77
C ALA A 75 10.77 5.73 25.65
N ASP A 76 9.56 5.51 25.12
CA ASP A 76 8.45 4.85 25.83
C ASP A 76 7.82 3.71 24.99
N PRO A 77 8.24 2.44 25.15
CA PRO A 77 7.74 1.36 24.32
C PRO A 77 6.21 1.27 24.34
N PRO A 78 5.55 0.94 23.20
CA PRO A 78 4.10 0.93 23.13
C PRO A 78 3.51 -0.01 24.17
N GLN A 79 2.47 0.46 24.85
CA GLN A 79 1.75 -0.33 25.85
C GLN A 79 1.21 -1.63 25.25
N VAL A 80 1.02 -2.66 26.08
CA VAL A 80 0.48 -3.96 25.65
C VAL A 80 -0.81 -3.78 24.87
N GLY A 81 -0.86 -4.35 23.65
CA GLY A 81 -2.02 -4.26 22.76
C GLY A 81 -2.02 -3.06 21.83
N ARG A 82 -1.03 -2.17 21.91
CA ARG A 82 -0.80 -1.07 20.96
C ARG A 82 0.25 -1.47 19.94
N LEU A 83 0.12 -0.92 18.74
CA LEU A 83 1.01 -1.12 17.61
C LEU A 83 1.68 0.21 17.27
N ALA A 84 3.00 0.19 17.12
CA ALA A 84 3.76 1.32 16.61
C ALA A 84 4.32 1.00 15.21
N PHE A 85 4.28 1.97 14.31
CA PHE A 85 4.89 1.87 12.97
C PHE A 85 5.52 3.21 12.56
N ALA A 86 6.68 3.12 11.91
CA ALA A 86 7.44 4.27 11.45
C ALA A 86 7.06 4.66 10.01
N ASN A 87 7.53 5.84 9.59
CA ASN A 87 7.34 6.44 8.27
C ASN A 87 5.86 6.64 7.93
N PHE A 88 5.08 7.03 8.93
CA PHE A 88 3.73 7.52 8.71
C PHE A 88 3.78 8.96 8.21
N TRP A 89 3.30 9.22 6.99
CA TRP A 89 3.30 10.54 6.39
C TRP A 89 2.08 11.35 6.81
N HIS A 90 2.31 12.49 7.45
CA HIS A 90 1.27 13.43 7.84
C HIS A 90 1.81 14.86 7.97
N ASP A 91 1.08 15.83 7.41
CA ASP A 91 1.41 17.27 7.51
C ASP A 91 2.83 17.59 7.02
N GLY A 92 3.23 16.95 5.92
CA GLY A 92 4.53 17.18 5.29
C GLY A 92 5.74 16.51 5.96
N GLU A 93 5.52 15.74 7.04
CA GLU A 93 6.57 15.09 7.82
C GLU A 93 6.33 13.58 8.00
N ASN A 94 7.39 12.86 8.39
CA ASN A 94 7.30 11.46 8.80
C ASN A 94 7.22 11.36 10.32
N TRP A 95 6.31 10.51 10.78
CA TRP A 95 6.04 10.27 12.19
C TRP A 95 6.15 8.79 12.53
N VAL A 96 6.39 8.51 13.80
CA VAL A 96 6.05 7.21 14.38
C VAL A 96 4.61 7.29 14.86
N ALA A 97 3.74 6.46 14.28
CA ALA A 97 2.33 6.39 14.65
C ALA A 97 2.09 5.22 15.60
N VAL A 98 1.34 5.48 16.68
CA VAL A 98 0.93 4.48 17.67
C VAL A 98 -0.59 4.40 17.71
N VAL A 99 -1.12 3.18 17.63
CA VAL A 99 -2.57 2.93 17.57
C VAL A 99 -2.94 1.66 18.29
N GLN A 100 -4.16 1.58 18.83
CA GLN A 100 -4.71 0.32 19.28
C GLN A 100 -5.50 -0.34 18.11
N PRO A 101 -5.06 -1.49 17.57
CA PRO A 101 -5.70 -2.08 16.38
C PRO A 101 -7.19 -2.39 16.51
N THR A 102 -7.68 -2.62 17.74
CA THR A 102 -9.11 -2.84 18.02
C THR A 102 -9.97 -1.59 17.81
N GLU A 103 -9.37 -0.43 17.58
CA GLU A 103 -10.06 0.84 17.36
C GLU A 103 -10.41 1.10 15.90
N VAL A 104 -9.88 0.28 14.99
CA VAL A 104 -10.25 0.32 13.57
C VAL A 104 -11.71 -0.11 13.42
N GLN A 105 -12.58 0.83 13.04
CA GLN A 105 -14.02 0.61 12.91
C GLN A 105 -14.39 0.18 11.49
N ASN A 106 -13.91 0.92 10.49
CA ASN A 106 -14.28 0.72 9.10
C ASN A 106 -13.05 0.53 8.21
N VAL A 107 -13.23 -0.28 7.15
CA VAL A 107 -12.23 -0.50 6.11
C VAL A 107 -12.85 -0.13 4.78
N ILE A 108 -12.19 0.76 4.06
CA ILE A 108 -12.61 1.23 2.74
C ILE A 108 -11.54 0.83 1.74
N VAL A 109 -11.92 0.06 0.74
CA VAL A 109 -11.04 -0.18 -0.41
C VAL A 109 -11.12 1.02 -1.33
N GLN A 110 -9.97 1.51 -1.77
CA GLN A 110 -9.87 2.69 -2.62
C GLN A 110 -9.24 2.34 -3.97
N GLN A 111 -9.82 2.88 -5.04
CA GLN A 111 -9.35 2.73 -6.41
C GLN A 111 -9.09 4.12 -6.99
N GLU A 112 -7.82 4.50 -7.07
CA GLU A 112 -7.37 5.74 -7.68
C GLU A 112 -7.22 5.54 -9.20
N ILE A 113 -7.90 6.36 -9.99
CA ILE A 113 -7.85 6.34 -11.45
C ILE A 113 -6.91 7.45 -11.93
N PHE A 114 -5.71 7.09 -12.36
CA PHE A 114 -4.67 8.06 -12.76
C PHE A 114 -4.40 8.10 -14.27
N LEU A 115 -4.91 7.15 -15.07
CA LEU A 115 -4.85 7.22 -16.53
C LEU A 115 -6.18 6.79 -17.15
N ARG A 116 -6.79 7.66 -17.96
CA ARG A 116 -7.98 7.35 -18.77
C ARG A 116 -7.61 7.30 -20.24
N SER A 117 -8.11 6.29 -20.95
CA SER A 117 -7.96 6.23 -22.40
C SER A 117 -8.70 7.41 -23.04
N PRO A 118 -8.03 8.23 -23.88
CA PRO A 118 -8.72 9.30 -24.60
C PRO A 118 -9.74 8.74 -25.62
N ILE A 119 -9.53 7.51 -26.11
CA ILE A 119 -10.36 6.87 -27.13
C ILE A 119 -11.57 6.17 -26.49
N PHE A 120 -11.34 5.36 -25.45
CA PHE A 120 -12.39 4.53 -24.87
C PHE A 120 -13.02 5.12 -23.61
N LYS A 121 -12.52 6.25 -23.11
CA LYS A 121 -12.89 6.86 -21.81
C LYS A 121 -12.84 5.90 -20.62
N ARG A 122 -12.18 4.74 -20.78
CA ARG A 122 -12.01 3.72 -19.73
C ARG A 122 -10.70 3.95 -18.99
N PRO A 123 -10.65 3.68 -17.68
CA PRO A 123 -9.39 3.67 -16.95
C PRO A 123 -8.43 2.66 -17.59
N LEU A 124 -7.19 3.09 -17.84
CA LEU A 124 -6.12 2.26 -18.39
C LEU A 124 -5.18 1.75 -17.31
N ALA A 125 -5.06 2.51 -16.22
CA ALA A 125 -4.29 2.14 -15.06
C ALA A 125 -5.02 2.66 -13.82
N ALA A 126 -5.02 1.84 -12.78
CA ALA A 126 -5.60 2.16 -11.50
C ALA A 126 -4.63 1.76 -10.40
N HIS A 127 -4.70 2.48 -9.30
CA HIS A 127 -3.90 2.27 -8.13
C HIS A 127 -4.81 1.86 -6.97
N GLY A 128 -4.37 0.88 -6.18
CA GLY A 128 -5.20 0.25 -5.15
C GLY A 128 -4.69 0.63 -3.77
N GLN A 129 -5.61 1.06 -2.90
CA GLN A 129 -5.31 1.52 -1.54
C GLN A 129 -6.36 0.99 -0.56
N ILE A 130 -6.04 1.00 0.72
CA ILE A 130 -6.98 0.66 1.79
C ILE A 130 -6.98 1.81 2.79
N ARG A 131 -8.14 2.43 2.99
CA ARG A 131 -8.39 3.41 4.05
C ARG A 131 -8.95 2.71 5.28
N PHE A 132 -8.43 3.06 6.44
CA PHE A 132 -8.86 2.61 7.75
C PHE A 132 -9.40 3.81 8.51
N ILE A 133 -10.64 3.71 9.00
CA ILE A 133 -11.27 4.75 9.82
C ILE A 133 -11.37 4.22 11.25
N PHE A 134 -10.89 5.01 12.21
CA PHE A 134 -10.97 4.67 13.62
C PHE A 134 -12.36 5.01 14.18
N ARG A 135 -12.75 4.35 15.27
CA ARG A 135 -14.00 4.65 15.99
C ARG A 135 -13.95 6.08 16.57
N GLU A 136 -15.12 6.67 16.81
CA GLU A 136 -15.23 7.99 17.44
C GLU A 136 -14.38 8.09 18.72
N GLY A 137 -13.57 9.14 18.80
CA GLY A 137 -12.66 9.41 19.92
C GLY A 137 -11.30 8.69 19.84
N ALA A 138 -11.14 7.69 18.97
CA ALA A 138 -9.85 7.05 18.72
C ALA A 138 -9.10 7.74 17.58
N HIS A 139 -7.79 7.90 17.76
CA HIS A 139 -6.90 8.57 16.82
C HIS A 139 -5.51 7.96 16.88
N LEU A 140 -4.68 8.24 15.87
CA LEU A 140 -3.26 7.95 15.97
C LEU A 140 -2.58 8.89 16.97
N GLU A 141 -1.76 8.31 17.85
CA GLU A 141 -0.77 9.06 18.60
C GLU A 141 0.50 9.20 17.75
N LEU A 142 0.91 10.44 17.47
CA LEU A 142 2.07 10.73 16.65
C LEU A 142 3.25 11.16 17.51
N HIS A 143 4.39 10.51 17.27
CA HIS A 143 5.63 10.79 17.96
C HIS A 143 6.72 11.22 16.96
N PRO A 144 7.58 12.18 17.35
CA PRO A 144 8.73 12.57 16.54
C PRO A 144 9.54 11.34 16.11
N GLN A 145 9.87 11.27 14.83
CA GLN A 145 10.71 10.22 14.27
C GLN A 145 12.16 10.68 14.12
N GLU A 146 12.39 11.95 13.79
CA GLU A 146 13.74 12.50 13.64
C GLU A 146 14.19 13.23 14.92
N ALA A 147 15.49 13.15 15.24
CA ALA A 147 16.05 13.85 16.39
C ALA A 147 15.89 15.37 16.25
N GLY A 148 15.26 16.01 17.25
CA GLY A 148 14.99 17.45 17.24
C GLY A 148 13.68 17.85 16.55
N GLN A 149 12.93 16.90 15.98
CA GLN A 149 11.56 17.15 15.52
C GLN A 149 10.66 17.45 16.73
N ALA A 150 9.85 18.50 16.62
CA ALA A 150 8.97 18.92 17.70
C ALA A 150 7.81 17.91 17.89
N PRO A 151 7.26 17.77 19.12
CA PRO A 151 6.04 16.98 19.32
C PRO A 151 4.90 17.46 18.44
N TYR A 152 4.14 16.52 17.87
CA TYR A 152 2.98 16.85 17.06
C TYR A 152 1.91 17.58 17.90
N ALA A 153 1.49 18.75 17.45
CA ALA A 153 0.50 19.60 18.12
C ALA A 153 -0.69 19.95 17.21
N GLY A 154 -0.83 19.24 16.09
CA GLY A 154 -1.90 19.45 15.11
C GLY A 154 -3.21 18.74 15.49
N ARG A 155 -4.07 18.52 14.49
CA ARG A 155 -5.38 17.90 14.65
C ARG A 155 -5.24 16.38 14.81
N PRO A 156 -6.11 15.71 15.60
CA PRO A 156 -6.11 14.25 15.68
C PRO A 156 -6.25 13.60 14.29
N VAL A 157 -5.53 12.49 14.09
CA VAL A 157 -5.60 11.71 12.85
C VAL A 157 -6.52 10.51 13.06
N ASP A 158 -7.76 10.67 12.60
CA ASP A 158 -8.87 9.74 12.85
C ASP A 158 -9.03 8.68 11.75
N ASP A 159 -8.26 8.80 10.67
CA ASP A 159 -8.19 7.81 9.61
C ASP A 159 -6.85 7.85 8.86
N ILE A 160 -6.54 6.75 8.18
CA ILE A 160 -5.32 6.61 7.40
C ILE A 160 -5.55 5.82 6.12
N VAL A 161 -4.70 6.06 5.13
CA VAL A 161 -4.63 5.32 3.88
C VAL A 161 -3.33 4.53 3.83
N VAL A 162 -3.45 3.27 3.46
CA VAL A 162 -2.32 2.40 3.14
C VAL A 162 -2.27 2.18 1.64
N SER A 163 -1.14 2.54 1.05
CA SER A 163 -0.91 2.57 -0.39
C SER A 163 0.33 1.74 -0.71
N ALA A 164 0.20 0.72 -1.56
CA ALA A 164 1.37 0.04 -2.11
C ALA A 164 1.81 0.80 -3.36
N GLU A 165 3.03 1.33 -3.43
CA GLU A 165 3.49 2.26 -4.45
C GLU A 165 4.72 1.75 -5.21
N ALA A 166 4.84 2.20 -6.46
CA ALA A 166 6.06 2.04 -7.23
C ALA A 166 7.04 3.16 -6.86
N VAL A 167 8.17 2.80 -6.26
CA VAL A 167 9.24 3.73 -5.93
C VAL A 167 10.41 3.56 -6.89
N ARG A 168 11.08 4.67 -7.19
CA ARG A 168 12.24 4.71 -8.09
C ARG A 168 13.52 4.96 -7.31
N PRO A 169 14.67 4.48 -7.78
CA PRO A 169 15.96 4.97 -7.32
C PRO A 169 16.08 6.49 -7.54
N GLN A 170 16.57 7.23 -6.54
CA GLN A 170 16.96 8.64 -6.63
C GLN A 170 18.36 8.78 -7.24
N ILE A 171 18.56 8.15 -8.40
CA ILE A 171 19.78 8.27 -9.18
C ILE A 171 19.55 9.36 -10.22
N GLU A 172 20.49 10.29 -10.37
CA GLU A 172 20.43 11.32 -11.40
C GLU A 172 20.21 10.70 -12.80
N GLY A 173 19.22 11.22 -13.54
CA GLY A 173 18.85 10.71 -14.85
C GLY A 173 18.00 9.43 -14.85
N PHE A 174 17.64 8.89 -13.68
CA PHE A 174 16.66 7.79 -13.62
C PHE A 174 15.26 8.31 -13.97
N PRO A 175 14.54 7.69 -14.92
CA PRO A 175 13.25 8.20 -15.38
C PRO A 175 12.20 8.22 -14.27
N ALA A 176 11.24 9.14 -14.38
CA ALA A 176 10.01 9.09 -13.58
C ALA A 176 9.22 7.81 -13.89
N PHE A 177 8.18 7.53 -13.11
CA PHE A 177 7.33 6.38 -13.37
C PHE A 177 6.71 6.44 -14.76
N ASP A 178 6.88 5.36 -15.52
CA ASP A 178 6.22 5.15 -16.81
C ASP A 178 5.78 3.68 -16.94
N LEU A 179 4.75 3.44 -17.78
CA LEU A 179 4.17 2.10 -17.94
C LEU A 179 5.19 1.08 -18.49
N ILE A 180 6.12 1.50 -19.33
CA ILE A 180 7.14 0.63 -19.93
C ILE A 180 8.15 0.23 -18.85
N GLY A 181 8.63 1.18 -18.04
CA GLY A 181 9.51 0.91 -16.91
C GLY A 181 8.83 0.04 -15.84
N GLY A 182 7.54 0.30 -15.55
CA GLY A 182 6.71 -0.50 -14.66
C GLY A 182 6.51 -1.93 -15.16
N ALA A 183 6.32 -2.13 -16.46
CA ALA A 183 6.26 -3.46 -17.07
C ALA A 183 7.61 -4.19 -17.07
N LYS A 184 8.73 -3.44 -17.12
CA LYS A 184 10.10 -3.97 -17.13
C LYS A 184 10.68 -4.24 -15.75
N GLY A 185 9.97 -3.92 -14.67
CA GLY A 185 10.48 -4.12 -13.31
C GLY A 185 11.57 -3.13 -12.91
N TRP A 186 11.55 -1.90 -13.45
CA TRP A 186 12.54 -0.87 -13.12
C TRP A 186 12.32 -0.22 -11.75
N PHE A 187 11.11 -0.33 -11.22
CA PHE A 187 10.72 0.25 -9.95
C PHE A 187 10.70 -0.83 -8.86
N ARG A 188 10.74 -0.41 -7.61
CA ARG A 188 10.49 -1.26 -6.44
C ARG A 188 9.10 -1.01 -5.90
N GLN A 189 8.56 -2.00 -5.22
CA GLN A 189 7.31 -1.85 -4.50
C GLN A 189 7.62 -1.44 -3.07
N SER A 190 6.94 -0.42 -2.56
CA SER A 190 6.92 -0.07 -1.14
C SER A 190 5.48 0.00 -0.65
N MET A 191 5.24 -0.14 0.64
CA MET A 191 3.96 0.25 1.23
C MET A 191 4.12 1.51 2.06
N ARG A 192 3.21 2.46 1.88
CA ARG A 192 3.21 3.75 2.56
C ARG A 192 1.93 3.89 3.38
N PHE A 193 2.07 4.44 4.58
CA PHE A 193 0.95 4.83 5.42
C PHE A 193 0.92 6.36 5.41
N ILE A 194 -0.22 6.92 5.05
CA ILE A 194 -0.42 8.36 4.90
C ILE A 194 -1.75 8.75 5.54
N SER A 195 -1.83 9.93 6.13
CA SER A 195 -3.12 10.47 6.59
C SER A 195 -4.09 10.62 5.41
N THR A 196 -5.39 10.43 5.64
CA THR A 196 -6.35 10.61 4.53
C THR A 196 -6.41 12.07 4.08
N GLU A 197 -6.19 13.04 4.98
CA GLU A 197 -6.11 14.48 4.67
C GLU A 197 -5.03 14.74 3.60
N ASP A 198 -3.77 14.41 3.87
CA ASP A 198 -2.67 14.57 2.90
C ASP A 198 -2.94 13.83 1.59
N LYS A 199 -3.55 12.63 1.68
CA LYS A 199 -3.91 11.87 0.49
C LYS A 199 -4.98 12.59 -0.32
N ALA A 200 -6.02 13.12 0.32
CA ALA A 200 -7.13 13.81 -0.33
C ALA A 200 -6.64 15.09 -1.02
N GLU A 201 -5.83 15.90 -0.33
CA GLU A 201 -5.22 17.11 -0.88
C GLU A 201 -4.43 16.80 -2.15
N ARG A 202 -3.52 15.81 -2.08
CA ARG A 202 -2.77 15.37 -3.25
C ARG A 202 -3.66 14.93 -4.42
N MET A 203 -4.78 14.25 -4.15
CA MET A 203 -5.71 13.83 -5.21
C MET A 203 -6.49 14.99 -5.82
N MET A 204 -6.77 16.03 -5.04
CA MET A 204 -7.36 17.27 -5.54
C MET A 204 -6.36 18.02 -6.44
N GLU A 205 -5.09 18.10 -6.05
CA GLU A 205 -4.03 18.73 -6.83
C GLU A 205 -3.76 18.02 -8.16
N THR A 206 -3.71 16.68 -8.16
CA THR A 206 -3.48 15.90 -9.38
C THR A 206 -4.73 15.75 -10.24
N GLY A 207 -5.92 16.07 -9.72
CA GLY A 207 -7.20 15.84 -10.37
C GLY A 207 -7.55 14.35 -10.56
N HIS A 208 -6.88 13.45 -9.84
CA HIS A 208 -7.17 12.02 -9.88
C HIS A 208 -8.45 11.72 -9.10
N THR A 209 -9.32 10.86 -9.67
CA THR A 209 -10.53 10.42 -8.98
C THR A 209 -10.24 9.17 -8.15
N VAL A 210 -10.59 9.18 -6.86
CA VAL A 210 -10.47 8.01 -5.99
C VAL A 210 -11.85 7.46 -5.61
N HIS A 211 -12.19 6.32 -6.21
CA HIS A 211 -13.42 5.60 -5.87
C HIS A 211 -13.27 4.86 -4.54
N GLN A 212 -14.31 4.87 -3.72
CA GLN A 212 -14.29 4.30 -2.38
C GLN A 212 -15.34 3.19 -2.23
N PHE A 213 -14.91 2.01 -1.78
CA PHE A 213 -15.74 0.82 -1.58
C PHE A 213 -15.74 0.48 -0.09
N LEU A 214 -16.74 0.94 0.65
CA LEU A 214 -16.89 0.64 2.07
C LEU A 214 -17.17 -0.85 2.28
N LEU A 215 -16.29 -1.56 2.99
CA LEU A 215 -16.46 -2.99 3.26
C LEU A 215 -17.35 -3.21 4.47
N HIS A 216 -18.32 -4.13 4.35
CA HIS A 216 -19.17 -4.56 5.48
C HIS A 216 -18.50 -5.75 6.19
N LEU A 217 -17.47 -5.43 6.96
CA LEU A 217 -16.72 -6.38 7.79
C LEU A 217 -17.41 -6.55 9.16
N GLN A 218 -17.22 -7.72 9.79
CA GLN A 218 -17.91 -8.11 11.03
C GLN A 218 -16.91 -8.45 12.14
N GLY A 219 -17.27 -8.12 13.39
CA GLY A 219 -16.45 -8.42 14.57
C GLY A 219 -15.03 -7.89 14.42
N GLU A 220 -14.03 -8.75 14.65
CA GLU A 220 -12.59 -8.42 14.57
C GLU A 220 -12.01 -8.38 13.14
N GLU A 221 -12.85 -8.44 12.10
CA GLU A 221 -12.35 -8.41 10.72
C GLU A 221 -11.65 -7.10 10.32
N PRO A 222 -12.15 -5.89 10.66
CA PRO A 222 -11.44 -4.63 10.38
C PRO A 222 -10.01 -4.62 10.95
N GLN A 223 -9.87 -4.98 12.23
CA GLN A 223 -8.59 -5.13 12.91
C GLN A 223 -7.65 -6.12 12.19
N ARG A 224 -8.18 -7.26 11.73
CA ARG A 224 -7.39 -8.26 11.00
C ARG A 224 -6.88 -7.74 9.66
N VAL A 225 -7.69 -6.97 8.94
CA VAL A 225 -7.24 -6.32 7.70
C VAL A 225 -6.14 -5.32 8.00
N PHE A 226 -6.29 -4.51 9.05
CA PHE A 226 -5.30 -3.52 9.46
C PHE A 226 -3.96 -4.16 9.85
N LEU A 227 -3.99 -5.15 10.74
CA LEU A 227 -2.79 -5.89 11.16
C LEU A 227 -2.08 -6.58 9.98
N GLU A 228 -2.86 -7.13 9.03
CA GLU A 228 -2.30 -7.72 7.82
C GLU A 228 -1.66 -6.68 6.91
N ALA A 229 -2.23 -5.47 6.79
CA ALA A 229 -1.63 -4.38 6.03
C ALA A 229 -0.29 -3.95 6.62
N VAL A 230 -0.22 -3.78 7.95
CA VAL A 230 1.02 -3.42 8.66
C VAL A 230 2.08 -4.53 8.54
N ARG A 231 1.69 -5.79 8.77
CA ARG A 231 2.59 -6.94 8.55
C ARG A 231 3.09 -6.96 7.11
N ARG A 232 2.20 -6.75 6.14
CA ARG A 232 2.57 -6.80 4.73
C ARG A 232 3.55 -5.69 4.39
N ALA A 233 3.33 -4.47 4.87
CA ALA A 233 4.24 -3.36 4.63
C ALA A 233 5.66 -3.66 5.09
N ASN A 234 5.80 -4.24 6.29
CA ASN A 234 7.08 -4.70 6.80
C ASN A 234 7.72 -5.83 5.97
N GLU A 235 6.91 -6.76 5.44
CA GLU A 235 7.41 -7.84 4.56
C GLU A 235 7.81 -7.38 3.17
N ILE A 236 7.18 -6.32 2.64
CA ILE A 236 7.49 -5.79 1.32
C ILE A 236 8.84 -5.09 1.34
N GLY A 237 9.06 -4.23 2.34
CA GLY A 237 10.25 -3.37 2.41
C GLY A 237 10.46 -2.65 1.08
N LEU A 238 11.66 -2.79 0.50
CA LEU A 238 11.99 -2.41 -0.88
C LEU A 238 12.52 -3.56 -1.73
N ASP A 239 12.48 -4.79 -1.21
CA ASP A 239 13.09 -5.95 -1.87
C ASP A 239 12.27 -6.42 -3.06
N MET A 240 10.97 -6.15 -3.06
CA MET A 240 10.07 -6.61 -4.11
C MET A 240 10.14 -5.70 -5.35
N PRO A 241 10.43 -6.25 -6.54
CA PRO A 241 10.35 -5.48 -7.78
C PRO A 241 8.90 -5.10 -8.02
N TYR A 242 8.64 -3.92 -8.58
CA TYR A 242 7.31 -3.53 -9.01
C TYR A 242 7.08 -3.96 -10.45
N ASN A 243 6.05 -4.76 -10.73
CA ASN A 243 5.74 -5.20 -12.09
C ASN A 243 4.25 -5.09 -12.44
N LEU A 244 3.92 -4.18 -13.36
CA LEU A 244 2.56 -3.93 -13.85
C LEU A 244 1.94 -5.11 -14.60
N LEU A 245 2.74 -5.89 -15.32
CA LEU A 245 2.26 -6.93 -16.24
C LEU A 245 2.42 -8.36 -15.71
N ALA A 246 3.08 -8.52 -14.55
CA ALA A 246 3.23 -9.83 -13.95
C ALA A 246 1.86 -10.36 -13.53
N ILE A 247 1.39 -11.42 -14.21
CA ILE A 247 0.18 -12.14 -13.80
C ILE A 247 0.49 -12.83 -12.49
N GLY A 248 -0.20 -12.44 -11.41
CA GLY A 248 0.17 -12.87 -10.06
C GLY A 248 1.23 -11.98 -9.38
N GLY A 249 1.50 -10.80 -9.95
CA GLY A 249 2.67 -9.99 -9.62
C GLY A 249 2.50 -8.94 -8.52
N THR A 250 3.62 -8.28 -8.25
CA THR A 250 3.89 -7.23 -7.26
C THR A 250 3.45 -5.85 -7.74
N GLN A 251 2.17 -5.72 -8.11
CA GLN A 251 1.57 -4.41 -8.41
C GLN A 251 0.74 -3.88 -7.24
N CYS A 252 0.47 -2.57 -7.24
CA CYS A 252 -0.22 -1.86 -6.15
C CYS A 252 -1.58 -2.49 -5.80
N VAL A 253 -2.40 -2.73 -6.83
CA VAL A 253 -3.74 -3.31 -6.64
C VAL A 253 -3.68 -4.76 -6.16
N TYR A 254 -2.66 -5.51 -6.57
CA TYR A 254 -2.50 -6.90 -6.17
C TYR A 254 -2.20 -7.04 -4.68
N GLU A 255 -1.40 -6.13 -4.12
CA GLU A 255 -1.08 -6.16 -2.68
C GLU A 255 -2.30 -5.80 -1.82
N MET A 256 -3.11 -4.83 -2.24
CA MET A 256 -4.41 -4.56 -1.62
C MET A 256 -5.29 -5.83 -1.57
N PHE A 257 -5.40 -6.54 -2.69
CA PHE A 257 -6.14 -7.80 -2.74
C PHE A 257 -5.52 -8.91 -1.91
N ASN A 258 -4.19 -9.02 -1.86
CA ASN A 258 -3.48 -9.98 -1.00
C ASN A 258 -3.79 -9.75 0.48
N ILE A 259 -3.81 -8.49 0.92
CA ILE A 259 -4.14 -8.12 2.30
C ILE A 259 -5.54 -8.62 2.64
N LEU A 260 -6.54 -8.34 1.80
CA LEU A 260 -7.92 -8.83 1.99
C LEU A 260 -7.99 -10.37 1.96
N ASP A 261 -7.29 -11.01 1.02
CA ASP A 261 -7.32 -12.47 0.88
C ASP A 261 -6.75 -13.18 2.12
N ARG A 262 -5.65 -12.66 2.68
CA ARG A 262 -4.95 -13.24 3.83
C ARG A 262 -5.66 -12.96 5.17
N SER A 263 -6.30 -11.81 5.30
CA SER A 263 -6.97 -11.38 6.54
C SER A 263 -8.36 -11.98 6.71
N VAL A 264 -9.22 -11.87 5.68
CA VAL A 264 -10.66 -12.15 5.80
C VAL A 264 -11.15 -13.26 4.85
N VAL A 265 -10.75 -13.24 3.58
CA VAL A 265 -11.37 -14.13 2.57
C VAL A 265 -11.03 -15.60 2.81
N LYS A 266 -9.75 -15.94 3.01
CA LYS A 266 -9.31 -17.33 3.26
C LYS A 266 -9.97 -17.96 4.48
N ARG A 267 -10.40 -17.14 5.43
CA ARG A 267 -11.06 -17.60 6.66
C ARG A 267 -12.56 -17.83 6.46
N ARG A 268 -13.21 -17.05 5.58
CA ARG A 268 -14.66 -17.17 5.31
C ARG A 268 -15.01 -18.39 4.45
N LYS A 269 -14.24 -18.68 3.40
CA LYS A 269 -14.46 -19.86 2.51
C LYS A 269 -13.16 -20.36 1.90
N LYS A 270 -13.01 -21.68 1.77
CA LYS A 270 -12.00 -22.27 0.88
C LYS A 270 -12.39 -21.99 -0.57
N PRO A 271 -11.51 -21.37 -1.39
CA PRO A 271 -11.82 -21.09 -2.78
C PRO A 271 -12.12 -22.39 -3.54
N GLY A 272 -13.29 -22.48 -4.19
CA GLY A 272 -13.63 -23.58 -5.08
C GLY A 272 -12.72 -23.62 -6.33
N TRP A 273 -12.69 -24.73 -7.07
CA TRP A 273 -11.79 -24.89 -8.21
C TRP A 273 -11.96 -23.81 -9.30
N SER A 274 -13.20 -23.38 -9.56
CA SER A 274 -13.50 -22.30 -10.50
C SER A 274 -12.86 -20.97 -10.08
N SER A 275 -12.87 -20.66 -8.78
CA SER A 275 -12.25 -19.43 -8.26
C SER A 275 -10.72 -19.39 -8.42
N ARG A 276 -10.04 -20.53 -8.66
CA ARG A 276 -8.61 -20.56 -8.97
C ARG A 276 -8.30 -20.09 -10.39
N LEU A 277 -9.18 -20.39 -11.35
CA LEU A 277 -9.06 -19.88 -12.72
C LEU A 277 -9.38 -18.38 -12.78
N PHE A 278 -10.41 -17.94 -12.06
CA PHE A 278 -10.77 -16.52 -11.97
C PHE A 278 -9.78 -15.68 -11.15
N GLN A 279 -9.04 -16.28 -10.21
CA GLN A 279 -8.02 -15.60 -9.40
C GLN A 279 -6.95 -14.85 -10.22
N MET A 280 -6.62 -15.31 -11.43
CA MET A 280 -5.66 -14.62 -12.29
C MET A 280 -6.25 -13.37 -12.96
N PHE A 281 -7.56 -13.35 -13.22
CA PHE A 281 -8.24 -12.25 -13.92
C PHE A 281 -8.93 -11.27 -12.98
N ASP A 282 -9.44 -11.72 -11.83
CA ASP A 282 -10.12 -10.88 -10.84
C ASP A 282 -9.18 -9.89 -10.17
N ARG A 283 -7.87 -10.11 -10.25
CA ARG A 283 -6.86 -9.19 -9.71
C ARG A 283 -6.45 -8.10 -10.69
N MET A 284 -7.23 -7.91 -11.75
CA MET A 284 -7.05 -6.80 -12.68
C MET A 284 -7.38 -5.47 -12.00
N PRO A 285 -6.58 -4.40 -12.22
CA PRO A 285 -6.72 -3.09 -11.58
C PRO A 285 -8.09 -2.43 -11.68
N LEU A 286 -8.88 -2.82 -12.68
CA LEU A 286 -10.12 -2.13 -13.07
C LEU A 286 -11.39 -2.75 -12.51
N MET A 287 -11.31 -3.93 -11.88
CA MET A 287 -12.49 -4.74 -11.52
C MET A 287 -12.61 -4.97 -10.01
N VAL A 288 -12.36 -3.92 -9.22
CA VAL A 288 -12.39 -3.97 -7.75
C VAL A 288 -13.73 -4.49 -7.21
N GLY A 289 -14.86 -3.94 -7.65
CA GLY A 289 -16.18 -4.40 -7.20
C GLY A 289 -16.47 -5.87 -7.54
N GLN A 290 -16.07 -6.32 -8.73
CA GLN A 290 -16.21 -7.73 -9.13
C GLN A 290 -15.32 -8.64 -8.28
N TYR A 291 -14.08 -8.23 -8.01
CA TYR A 291 -13.18 -8.95 -7.10
C TYR A 291 -13.83 -9.11 -5.71
N LEU A 292 -14.31 -8.01 -5.13
CA LEU A 292 -14.94 -8.02 -3.80
C LEU A 292 -16.14 -8.95 -3.79
N SER A 293 -17.02 -8.84 -4.80
CA SER A 293 -18.20 -9.70 -4.97
C SER A 293 -17.83 -11.19 -5.10
N HIS A 294 -16.87 -11.53 -5.96
CA HIS A 294 -16.39 -12.91 -6.16
C HIS A 294 -15.78 -13.51 -4.89
N ARG A 295 -15.16 -12.69 -4.04
CA ARG A 295 -14.62 -13.12 -2.74
C ARG A 295 -15.65 -13.13 -1.62
N GLY A 296 -16.92 -12.82 -1.92
CA GLY A 296 -17.99 -12.78 -0.93
C GLY A 296 -17.81 -11.66 0.10
N LEU A 297 -17.09 -10.60 -0.27
CA LEU A 297 -17.00 -9.39 0.52
C LEU A 297 -18.18 -8.51 0.13
N ARG A 298 -19.04 -8.18 1.11
CA ARG A 298 -20.13 -7.23 0.93
C ARG A 298 -19.55 -5.81 1.03
N TYR A 299 -20.00 -4.92 0.16
CA TYR A 299 -19.54 -3.54 0.14
C TYR A 299 -20.63 -2.59 -0.34
N THR A 300 -20.47 -1.30 -0.02
CA THR A 300 -21.25 -0.21 -0.61
C THR A 300 -20.53 0.33 -1.84
N GLU A 301 -21.20 0.40 -2.99
CA GLU A 301 -20.61 0.90 -4.24
C GLU A 301 -20.40 2.43 -4.23
N PRO A 302 -19.42 2.93 -5.00
CA PRO A 302 -19.16 4.37 -5.18
C PRO A 302 -20.06 4.94 -6.28
N THR A 303 -21.36 5.13 -6.02
CA THR A 303 -22.27 5.76 -7.00
C THR A 303 -22.47 7.26 -6.77
N GLY A 304 -21.70 7.90 -5.86
CA GLY A 304 -21.89 9.29 -5.43
C GLY A 304 -23.17 9.50 -4.59
N VAL A 305 -24.24 8.75 -4.90
CA VAL A 305 -25.51 8.68 -4.17
C VAL A 305 -25.41 7.75 -2.96
N THR A 306 -24.72 6.61 -3.10
CA THR A 306 -24.57 5.61 -2.04
C THR A 306 -23.34 5.84 -1.17
N PHE A 307 -22.21 6.20 -1.79
CA PHE A 307 -20.95 6.52 -1.11
C PHE A 307 -20.10 7.44 -2.02
N PRO A 308 -19.56 8.55 -1.50
CA PRO A 308 -18.80 9.50 -2.30
C PRO A 308 -17.39 8.98 -2.65
N THR A 309 -16.84 9.49 -3.74
CA THR A 309 -15.38 9.45 -3.99
C THR A 309 -14.64 10.23 -2.90
N LEU A 310 -13.34 9.98 -2.72
CA LEU A 310 -12.55 10.73 -1.74
C LEU A 310 -12.56 12.24 -2.06
N ASN A 311 -12.46 12.58 -3.34
CA ASN A 311 -12.51 13.96 -3.82
C ASN A 311 -13.84 14.63 -3.48
N GLU A 312 -14.96 13.94 -3.71
CA GLU A 312 -16.29 14.44 -3.37
C GLU A 312 -16.45 14.60 -1.86
N GLU A 313 -16.03 13.61 -1.06
CA GLU A 313 -16.04 13.65 0.41
C GLU A 313 -15.26 14.85 0.95
N TRP A 314 -14.08 15.12 0.39
CA TRP A 314 -13.24 16.25 0.81
C TRP A 314 -13.87 17.60 0.48
N ALA A 315 -14.57 17.69 -0.65
CA ALA A 315 -15.30 18.88 -1.08
C ALA A 315 -16.66 19.08 -0.37
N MET A 316 -17.09 18.13 0.48
CA MET A 316 -18.35 18.26 1.22
C MET A 316 -18.28 19.35 2.30
N SER A 317 -19.44 19.94 2.59
CA SER A 317 -19.59 20.75 3.80
C SER A 317 -19.43 19.89 5.06
N GLU A 318 -19.02 20.50 6.16
CA GLU A 318 -18.88 19.82 7.46
C GLU A 318 -20.17 19.11 7.91
N GLU A 319 -21.34 19.68 7.60
CA GLU A 319 -22.61 19.02 7.90
C GLU A 319 -22.77 17.71 7.10
N ALA A 320 -22.38 17.69 5.83
CA ALA A 320 -22.44 16.52 4.98
C ALA A 320 -21.42 15.46 5.40
N LYS A 321 -20.20 15.86 5.82
CA LYS A 321 -19.21 14.96 6.43
C LYS A 321 -19.75 14.30 7.69
N ARG A 322 -20.34 15.08 8.61
CA ARG A 322 -21.00 14.53 9.81
C ARG A 322 -22.16 13.58 9.50
N ARG A 323 -22.90 13.81 8.41
CA ARG A 323 -23.95 12.88 7.95
C ARG A 323 -23.35 11.58 7.41
N LEU A 324 -22.20 11.64 6.76
CA LEU A 324 -21.45 10.47 6.28
C LEU A 324 -20.89 9.66 7.46
N GLU A 325 -20.27 10.32 8.45
CA GLU A 325 -19.78 9.69 9.69
C GLU A 325 -20.87 8.90 10.40
N ARG A 326 -22.04 9.52 10.63
CA ARG A 326 -23.21 8.82 11.21
C ARG A 326 -23.70 7.64 10.38
N LYS A 327 -23.50 7.66 9.06
CA LYS A 327 -23.80 6.49 8.21
C LYS A 327 -22.75 5.41 8.41
N LEU A 328 -21.46 5.76 8.47
CA LEU A 328 -20.35 4.84 8.71
C LEU A 328 -20.47 4.13 10.05
N GLU A 329 -20.92 4.82 11.09
CA GLU A 329 -21.21 4.21 12.41
C GLU A 329 -22.23 3.08 12.33
N ARG A 330 -23.26 3.20 11.47
CA ARG A 330 -24.28 2.15 11.27
C ARG A 330 -23.74 0.90 10.58
N PHE A 331 -22.64 1.03 9.84
CA PHE A 331 -21.96 -0.08 9.19
C PHE A 331 -20.82 -0.66 10.02
N GLY A 332 -20.45 0.00 11.12
CA GLY A 332 -19.48 -0.52 12.07
C GLY A 332 -19.88 -1.90 12.57
N PRO A 333 -18.92 -2.71 13.06
CA PRO A 333 -19.19 -4.07 13.51
C PRO A 333 -20.36 -4.00 14.48
N CYS A 334 -21.48 -4.66 14.13
CA CYS A 334 -22.64 -4.79 15.01
C CYS A 334 -22.07 -5.15 16.38
N GLN A 335 -22.22 -4.26 17.37
CA GLN A 335 -21.79 -4.56 18.72
C GLN A 335 -22.49 -5.87 19.05
N GLY A 336 -21.70 -6.94 19.15
CA GLY A 336 -22.24 -8.24 19.52
C GLY A 336 -22.95 -8.01 20.83
N GLY A 337 -24.28 -8.21 20.84
CA GLY A 337 -25.02 -8.23 22.08
C GLY A 337 -24.34 -9.25 22.98
N GLY A 338 -23.69 -8.73 24.03
CA GLY A 338 -23.03 -9.52 25.06
C GLY A 338 -24.03 -10.31 25.88
#